data_AF-A0AA88WLR2-F1
#
_entry.id   AF-A0AA88WLR2-F1
#
_cell.length_a   1.000
_cell.length_b   1.000
_cell.length_c   1.000
_cell.angle_alpha   90.00
_cell.angle_beta   90.00
_cell.angle_gamma   90.00
#
_symmetry.space_group_name_H-M   'P 1'
#
loop_
_entity.id
_entity.type
_entity.pdbx_description
1 polymer ?
#
loop_
_entity_poly.entity_id
_entity_poly.type
_entity_poly.pdbx_seq_one_letter_code
_entity_poly.pdbx_strand_id
1 'polypeptide(L)'
;MYLLRPALIGTVSIERGEKKTGIQEAQKALSLLEDAFVKCSKGKAFFGGDCIGYLDMALGCFLGWLRVSEKFNSLKLLDEANTPNLFRWAERFCTDGALKDVMPQNEKLFEFAEKVYIPMRSSSSQVN
;
A
#
# COMPACT_ATOMS: atom_id res chain seq x y z
N MET A 1 22.84 0.86 1.98
CA MET A 1 21.66 1.68 1.57
C MET A 1 21.57 1.86 0.04
N TYR A 2 22.03 0.89 -0.78
CA TYR A 2 21.97 0.96 -2.25
C TYR A 2 21.33 -0.28 -2.91
N LEU A 3 20.79 -1.22 -2.12
CA LEU A 3 20.28 -2.51 -2.63
C LEU A 3 18.76 -2.54 -2.86
N LEU A 4 18.00 -1.51 -2.46
CA LEU A 4 16.54 -1.46 -2.59
C LEU A 4 16.03 -0.74 -3.86
N ARG A 5 16.94 -0.13 -4.63
CA ARG A 5 16.57 0.68 -5.80
C ARG A 5 16.06 -0.15 -6.99
N PRO A 6 16.58 -1.35 -7.30
CA PRO A 6 16.03 -2.17 -8.38
C PRO A 6 14.63 -2.72 -8.05
N ALA A 7 14.34 -3.03 -6.78
CA ALA A 7 13.03 -3.56 -6.37
C ALA A 7 11.91 -2.49 -6.43
N LEU A 8 12.24 -1.22 -6.22
CA LEU A 8 11.30 -0.10 -6.32
C LEU A 8 11.14 0.45 -7.75
N ILE A 9 12.13 0.26 -8.62
CA ILE A 9 12.03 0.63 -10.04
C ILE A 9 11.35 -0.49 -10.85
N GLY A 10 11.58 -1.75 -10.50
CA GLY A 10 10.98 -2.91 -11.17
C GLY A 10 9.48 -3.11 -10.92
N THR A 11 8.90 -2.45 -9.92
CA THR A 11 7.45 -2.45 -9.68
C THR A 11 6.71 -1.37 -10.48
N VAL A 12 7.44 -0.50 -11.20
CA VAL A 12 6.90 0.68 -11.90
C VAL A 12 7.24 0.68 -13.42
N SER A 13 7.86 -0.39 -13.94
CA SER A 13 7.80 -0.67 -15.38
C SER A 13 6.59 -1.53 -15.62
N ILE A 14 5.55 -0.88 -16.14
CA ILE A 14 4.29 -1.54 -16.39
C ILE A 14 3.78 -1.03 -17.75
N GLU A 15 3.94 -1.85 -18.77
CA GLU A 15 3.12 -1.77 -19.97
C GLU A 15 1.63 -1.88 -19.58
N ARG A 16 0.71 -1.31 -20.37
CA ARG A 16 -0.74 -1.31 -20.03
C ARG A 16 -1.28 -2.72 -19.71
N GLY A 17 -0.69 -3.76 -20.30
CA GLY A 17 -0.93 -5.17 -20.00
C GLY A 17 -0.35 -5.62 -18.64
N GLU A 18 0.92 -5.33 -18.37
CA GLU A 18 1.60 -5.58 -17.10
C GLU A 18 0.86 -4.91 -15.91
N LYS A 19 0.12 -3.81 -16.18
CA LYS A 19 -0.55 -3.00 -15.16
C LYS A 19 -1.68 -3.74 -14.53
N LYS A 20 -2.43 -4.39 -15.41
CA LYS A 20 -3.59 -5.18 -15.05
C LYS A 20 -3.16 -6.40 -14.24
N THR A 21 -2.05 -7.05 -14.61
CA THR A 21 -1.46 -8.14 -13.84
C THR A 21 -0.98 -7.67 -12.46
N GLY A 22 -0.24 -6.56 -12.37
CA GLY A 22 0.23 -6.05 -11.08
C GLY A 22 -0.90 -5.69 -10.11
N ILE A 23 -1.98 -5.06 -10.61
CA ILE A 23 -3.18 -4.78 -9.80
C ILE A 23 -3.85 -6.07 -9.33
N GLN A 24 -4.00 -7.06 -10.21
CA GLN A 24 -4.60 -8.35 -9.85
C GLN A 24 -3.77 -9.11 -8.81
N GLU A 25 -2.44 -9.06 -8.92
CA GLU A 25 -1.53 -9.65 -7.94
C GLU A 25 -1.63 -8.95 -6.59
N ALA A 26 -1.68 -7.61 -6.57
CA ALA A 26 -1.90 -6.84 -5.35
C ALA A 26 -3.24 -7.20 -4.69
N GLN A 27 -4.32 -7.30 -5.46
CA GLN A 27 -5.63 -7.72 -4.94
C GLN A 27 -5.61 -9.14 -4.37
N LYS A 28 -4.93 -10.09 -5.04
CA LYS A 28 -4.75 -11.46 -4.51
C LYS A 28 -3.94 -11.45 -3.21
N ALA A 29 -2.85 -10.69 -3.16
CA ALA A 29 -2.03 -10.58 -1.96
C ALA A 29 -2.81 -9.97 -0.78
N LEU A 30 -3.62 -8.94 -1.04
CA LEU A 30 -4.48 -8.32 -0.03
C LEU A 30 -5.58 -9.28 0.46
N SER A 31 -6.16 -10.09 -0.43
CA SER A 31 -7.09 -11.14 -0.03
C SER A 31 -6.43 -12.19 0.86
N LEU A 32 -5.19 -12.60 0.57
CA LEU A 32 -4.43 -13.51 1.45
C LEU A 32 -4.10 -12.87 2.80
N LEU A 33 -3.79 -11.57 2.82
CA LEU A 33 -3.54 -10.83 4.04
C LEU A 33 -4.81 -10.64 4.89
N GLU A 34 -5.97 -10.48 4.25
CA GLU A 34 -7.28 -10.43 4.92
C GLU A 34 -7.54 -11.75 5.68
N ASP A 35 -7.36 -12.89 5.00
CA ASP A 35 -7.48 -14.21 5.62
C ASP A 35 -6.46 -14.40 6.76
N ALA A 36 -5.23 -13.97 6.55
CA ALA A 36 -4.19 -14.01 7.58
C ALA A 36 -4.54 -13.12 8.76
N PHE A 37 -5.11 -11.94 8.53
CA PHE A 37 -5.54 -11.02 9.59
C PHE A 37 -6.60 -11.67 10.46
N VAL A 38 -7.64 -12.27 9.87
CA VAL A 38 -8.69 -12.95 10.63
C VAL A 38 -8.11 -14.07 11.51
N LYS A 39 -7.19 -14.88 10.97
CA LYS A 39 -6.57 -15.99 11.70
C LYS A 39 -5.62 -15.52 12.81
N CYS A 40 -4.79 -14.52 12.54
CA CYS A 40 -3.75 -14.06 13.45
C CYS A 40 -4.30 -13.14 14.55
N SER A 41 -5.20 -12.21 14.18
CA SER A 41 -5.79 -11.27 15.14
C SER A 41 -6.72 -11.94 16.13
N LYS A 42 -7.35 -13.07 15.77
CA LYS A 42 -8.38 -13.75 16.57
C LYS A 42 -9.51 -12.79 16.98
N GLY A 43 -9.90 -11.90 16.07
CA GLY A 43 -10.96 -10.90 16.29
C GLY A 43 -10.51 -9.64 17.03
N LYS A 44 -9.20 -9.47 17.25
CA LYS A 44 -8.64 -8.27 17.88
C LYS A 44 -8.32 -7.18 16.86
N ALA A 45 -7.93 -6.01 17.36
CA ALA A 45 -7.76 -4.80 16.56
C ALA A 45 -6.60 -4.88 15.54
N PHE A 46 -5.56 -5.63 15.87
CA PHE A 46 -4.28 -5.70 15.15
C PHE A 46 -3.84 -7.14 14.91
N PHE A 47 -2.86 -7.35 14.01
CA PHE A 47 -2.19 -8.64 13.85
C PHE A 47 -1.49 -9.06 15.15
N GLY A 48 -0.95 -8.10 15.90
CA GLY A 48 -0.41 -8.30 17.25
C GLY A 48 -1.46 -8.53 18.35
N GLY A 49 -2.75 -8.57 18.00
CA GLY A 49 -3.83 -8.70 18.96
C GLY A 49 -4.36 -7.33 19.42
N ASP A 50 -4.24 -7.06 20.71
CA ASP A 50 -4.72 -5.81 21.33
C ASP A 50 -3.77 -4.62 21.07
N CYS A 51 -2.52 -4.88 20.70
CA CYS A 51 -1.50 -3.86 20.41
C CYS A 51 -0.89 -4.06 19.02
N ILE A 52 -0.31 -2.99 18.48
CA ILE A 52 0.45 -3.01 17.22
C ILE A 52 1.62 -3.99 17.36
N GLY A 53 1.67 -5.00 16.50
CA GLY A 53 2.74 -5.98 16.41
C GLY A 53 3.64 -5.77 15.20
N TYR A 54 4.53 -6.75 14.98
CA TYR A 54 5.48 -6.72 13.87
C TYR A 54 4.80 -6.62 12.49
N LEU A 55 3.78 -7.46 12.26
CA LEU A 55 3.07 -7.48 10.98
C LEU A 55 2.28 -6.19 10.75
N ASP A 56 1.75 -5.58 11.80
CA ASP A 56 1.07 -4.29 11.71
C ASP A 56 2.03 -3.20 11.22
N MET A 57 3.23 -3.12 11.79
CA MET A 57 4.25 -2.17 11.34
C MET A 57 4.72 -2.45 9.91
N ALA A 58 4.96 -3.72 9.60
CA ALA A 58 5.44 -4.15 8.28
C ALA A 58 4.42 -3.85 7.17
N LEU A 59 3.13 -4.07 7.41
CA LEU A 59 2.09 -3.73 6.45
C LEU A 59 1.77 -2.23 6.46
N GLY A 60 1.73 -1.64 7.64
CA GLY A 60 1.36 -0.25 7.86
C GLY A 60 2.28 0.75 7.19
N CYS A 61 3.59 0.46 7.09
CA CYS A 61 4.54 1.32 6.38
C CYS A 61 4.25 1.43 4.87
N PHE A 62 3.50 0.48 4.29
CA PHE A 62 3.09 0.50 2.88
C PHE A 62 1.75 1.20 2.65
N LEU A 63 0.96 1.51 3.68
CA LEU A 63 -0.39 2.09 3.53
C LEU A 63 -0.40 3.39 2.72
N GLY A 64 0.61 4.24 2.93
CA GLY A 64 0.75 5.47 2.16
C GLY A 64 0.94 5.20 0.66
N TRP A 65 1.82 4.25 0.32
CA TRP A 65 2.07 3.84 -1.08
C TRP A 65 0.86 3.17 -1.73
N LEU A 66 0.09 2.40 -0.94
CA LEU A 66 -1.18 1.82 -1.34
C LEU A 66 -2.17 2.91 -1.76
N ARG A 67 -2.38 3.94 -0.93
CA ARG A 67 -3.28 5.07 -1.22
C ARG A 67 -2.84 5.89 -2.42
N VAL A 68 -1.53 6.12 -2.56
CA VAL A 68 -0.96 6.76 -3.75
C VAL A 68 -1.29 5.95 -5.00
N SER A 69 -1.11 4.63 -4.95
CA SER A 69 -1.41 3.73 -6.07
C SER A 69 -2.90 3.72 -6.41
N GLU A 70 -3.78 3.72 -5.42
CA GLU A 70 -5.23 3.85 -5.60
C GLU A 70 -5.58 5.14 -6.37
N LYS A 71 -4.98 6.27 -5.99
CA LYS A 71 -5.22 7.57 -6.64
C LYS A 71 -4.73 7.61 -8.08
N PHE A 72 -3.50 7.16 -8.35
CA PHE A 72 -2.93 7.12 -9.71
C PHE A 72 -3.66 6.17 -10.66
N ASN A 73 -4.27 5.13 -10.11
CA ASN A 73 -4.96 4.10 -10.89
C ASN A 73 -6.48 4.23 -10.87
N SER A 74 -7.01 5.20 -10.12
CA SER A 74 -8.46 5.44 -9.92
C SER A 74 -9.21 4.15 -9.53
N LEU A 75 -8.63 3.39 -8.60
CA LEU A 75 -9.19 2.13 -8.08
C LEU A 75 -9.04 2.08 -6.57
N LYS A 76 -9.73 1.12 -5.94
CA LYS A 76 -9.53 0.79 -4.52
C LYS A 76 -8.90 -0.59 -4.40
N LEU A 77 -7.88 -0.68 -3.56
CA LEU A 77 -7.18 -1.92 -3.21
C LEU A 77 -7.59 -2.38 -1.81
N LEU A 78 -7.71 -1.44 -0.86
CA LEU A 78 -8.32 -1.70 0.45
C LEU A 78 -9.73 -1.11 0.49
N ASP A 79 -10.73 -1.97 0.53
CA ASP A 79 -12.12 -1.57 0.61
C ASP A 79 -12.95 -2.49 1.52
N GLU A 80 -14.09 -1.98 1.98
CA GLU A 80 -14.94 -2.71 2.92
C GLU A 80 -15.63 -3.93 2.28
N ALA A 81 -15.77 -3.99 0.96
CA ALA A 81 -16.43 -5.11 0.29
C ALA A 81 -15.51 -6.32 0.15
N ASN A 82 -14.24 -6.10 -0.21
CA ASN A 82 -13.29 -7.17 -0.52
C ASN A 82 -12.33 -7.48 0.65
N THR A 83 -11.99 -6.47 1.46
CA THR A 83 -11.03 -6.58 2.56
C THR A 83 -11.54 -5.87 3.82
N PRO A 84 -12.72 -6.25 4.36
CA PRO A 84 -13.39 -5.51 5.43
C PRO A 84 -12.55 -5.38 6.71
N ASN A 85 -11.81 -6.42 7.10
CA ASN A 85 -11.04 -6.39 8.33
C ASN A 85 -9.78 -5.56 8.18
N LEU A 86 -9.05 -5.70 7.07
CA LEU A 86 -7.90 -4.88 6.74
C LEU A 86 -8.27 -3.41 6.54
N PHE A 87 -9.44 -3.13 5.94
CA PHE A 87 -9.95 -1.76 5.79
C PHE A 87 -10.08 -1.09 7.17
N ARG A 88 -10.76 -1.74 8.12
CA ARG A 88 -10.93 -1.22 9.48
C ARG A 88 -9.61 -1.21 10.27
N TRP A 89 -8.74 -2.18 10.03
CA TRP A 89 -7.39 -2.21 10.60
C TRP A 89 -6.58 -1.00 10.15
N ALA A 90 -6.61 -0.65 8.86
CA ALA A 90 -5.88 0.50 8.33
C ALA A 90 -6.37 1.82 8.94
N GLU A 91 -7.68 1.96 9.16
CA GLU A 91 -8.24 3.11 9.89
C GLU A 91 -7.68 3.18 11.32
N ARG A 92 -7.76 2.08 12.09
CA ARG A 92 -7.22 2.02 13.46
C ARG A 92 -5.73 2.32 13.51
N PHE A 93 -4.96 1.69 12.63
CA PHE A 93 -3.50 1.85 12.54
C PHE A 93 -3.10 3.30 12.25
N CYS A 94 -3.82 4.00 11.36
CA CYS A 94 -3.57 5.42 11.07
C CYS A 94 -4.00 6.35 12.21
N THR A 95 -4.99 5.97 13.02
CA THR A 95 -5.45 6.77 14.15
C THR A 95 -4.69 6.51 15.45
N ASP A 96 -3.87 5.47 15.51
CA ASP A 96 -3.10 5.12 16.70
C ASP A 96 -2.09 6.23 17.05
N GLY A 97 -2.16 6.69 18.30
CA GLY A 97 -1.41 7.84 18.78
C GLY A 97 0.12 7.68 18.68
N ALA A 98 0.64 6.45 18.66
CA ALA A 98 2.08 6.21 18.53
C ALA A 98 2.60 6.47 17.11
N LEU A 99 1.73 6.45 16.10
CA LEU A 99 2.10 6.53 14.69
C LEU A 99 1.63 7.81 14.01
N LYS A 100 0.71 8.55 14.63
CA LYS A 100 0.14 9.78 14.08
C LYS A 100 1.20 10.83 13.71
N ASP A 101 2.28 10.92 14.47
CA ASP A 101 3.36 11.91 14.23
C ASP A 101 4.47 11.39 13.30
N VAL A 102 4.52 10.08 13.04
CA VAL A 102 5.59 9.42 12.26
C VAL A 102 5.11 9.06 10.85
N MET A 103 3.81 8.82 10.67
CA MET A 103 3.25 8.55 9.35
C MET A 103 3.30 9.81 8.49
N PRO A 104 3.98 9.80 7.33
CA PRO A 104 3.97 10.94 6.43
C PRO A 104 2.53 11.25 6.03
N GLN A 105 2.13 12.52 6.15
CA GLN A 105 0.85 12.99 5.65
C GLN A 105 0.67 12.49 4.21
N ASN A 106 -0.47 11.86 3.93
CA ASN A 106 -0.73 11.22 2.64
C ASN A 106 -0.49 12.18 1.47
N GLU A 107 -0.75 13.47 1.69
CA GLU A 107 -0.56 14.57 0.75
C GLU A 107 0.91 14.79 0.40
N LYS A 108 1.82 14.80 1.39
CA LYS A 108 3.27 14.94 1.14
C LYS A 108 3.84 13.71 0.44
N LEU A 109 3.36 12.52 0.81
CA LEU A 109 3.75 11.29 0.12
C LEU A 109 3.24 11.29 -1.32
N PHE A 110 2.03 11.81 -1.55
CA PHE A 110 1.45 11.96 -2.87
C PHE A 110 2.22 12.99 -3.72
N GLU A 111 2.60 14.14 -3.17
CA GLU A 111 3.44 15.13 -3.86
C GLU A 111 4.83 14.57 -4.20
N PHE A 112 5.45 13.81 -3.29
CA PHE A 112 6.70 13.11 -3.57
C PHE A 112 6.50 12.08 -4.68
N ALA A 113 5.44 11.27 -4.60
CA ALA A 113 5.11 10.30 -5.61
C ALA A 113 4.83 10.97 -6.96
N GLU A 114 4.13 12.11 -7.03
CA GLU A 114 3.95 12.88 -8.27
C GLU A 114 5.29 13.35 -8.85
N LYS A 115 6.19 13.88 -8.01
CA LYS A 115 7.54 14.30 -8.43
C LYS A 115 8.41 13.14 -8.92
N VAL A 116 8.14 11.91 -8.49
CA VAL A 116 8.83 10.70 -8.96
C VAL A 116 8.12 10.09 -10.18
N TYR A 117 6.80 10.03 -10.16
CA TYR A 117 5.94 9.31 -11.09
C TYR A 117 5.67 10.10 -12.38
N ILE A 118 5.46 11.43 -12.30
CA ILE A 118 5.20 12.28 -13.46
C ILE A 118 6.41 12.33 -14.40
N PRO A 119 7.65 12.58 -13.93
CA PRO A 119 8.83 12.52 -14.80
C PRO A 119 9.05 11.15 -15.43
N MET A 120 8.74 10.07 -14.71
CA MET A 120 8.87 8.70 -15.21
C MET A 120 7.89 8.41 -16.35
N ARG A 121 6.66 8.94 -16.28
CA ARG A 121 5.65 8.83 -17.35
C ARG A 121 6.03 9.62 -18.61
N SER A 122 6.62 10.81 -18.46
CA SER A 122 7.04 11.63 -19.59
C SER A 122 8.29 11.11 -20.27
N SER A 123 9.21 10.46 -19.55
CA SER A 123 10.35 9.75 -20.14
C SER A 123 9.91 8.50 -20.94
N SER A 124 8.88 7.77 -20.50
CA SER A 124 8.33 6.63 -21.26
C SER A 124 7.53 7.03 -22.50
N SER A 125 7.10 8.29 -22.61
CA SER A 125 6.37 8.81 -23.79
C SER A 125 7.30 9.36 -24.88
N GLN A 126 8.60 9.50 -24.59
CA GLN A 126 9.63 10.00 -25.53
C GLN A 126 10.44 8.86 -26.19
N VAL A 127 10.13 7.60 -25.86
CA VAL A 127 10.85 6.39 -26.33
C VAL A 127 9.97 5.53 -27.27
N ASN A 128 8.84 6.07 -27.76
CA ASN A 128 8.04 5.45 -28.82
C ASN A 128 8.02 6.33 -30.06
#